data_AF-A0AAP0HXR2-F1
#
_entry.id   AF-A0AAP0HXR2-F1
#
_cell.length_a   1.000
_cell.length_b   1.000
_cell.length_c   1.000
_cell.angle_alpha   90.00
_cell.angle_beta   90.00
_cell.angle_gamma   90.00
#
_symmetry.space_group_name_H-M   'P 1'
#
loop_
_entity.id
_entity.type
_entity.pdbx_description
1 polymer ?
#
loop_
_entity_poly.entity_id
_entity_poly.type
_entity_poly.pdbx_seq_one_letter_code
_entity_poly.pdbx_strand_id
1 'polypeptide(L)' 'MGLAGKFLNGAIHWEGYPCNIEKSDFIVSFDIENEEFRKVPLPESKNGKAWGNVSVLGGCLCVLRYCALDVEVWVKIMV' A
#
# COMPACT_ATOMS: atom_id res chain seq x y z
N MET A 1 10.11 5.48 9.30
CA MET A 1 10.85 6.00 8.14
C MET A 1 10.64 5.06 6.96
N GLY A 2 10.11 5.59 5.86
CA GLY A 2 9.83 4.87 4.63
C GLY A 2 8.84 5.62 3.74
N LEU A 3 9.07 6.92 3.52
CA LEU A 3 8.24 7.78 2.65
C LEU A 3 8.51 7.54 1.14
N ALA A 4 9.44 6.64 0.82
CA ALA A 4 9.86 6.39 -0.55
C ALA A 4 9.00 5.31 -1.21
N GLY A 5 8.51 5.61 -2.41
CA GLY A 5 7.80 4.66 -3.25
C GLY A 5 8.65 3.43 -3.59
N LYS A 6 7.97 2.31 -3.87
CA LYS A 6 8.58 1.01 -4.15
C LYS A 6 8.38 0.67 -5.60
N PHE A 7 9.46 0.31 -6.28
CA PHE A 7 9.37 -0.12 -7.67
C PHE A 7 9.03 -1.61 -7.76
N LEU A 8 7.98 -1.94 -8.50
CA LEU A 8 7.58 -3.31 -8.81
C LEU A 8 6.76 -3.34 -10.10
N ASN A 9 7.09 -4.26 -11.01
CA ASN A 9 6.38 -4.50 -12.28
C ASN A 9 6.17 -3.22 -13.12
N GLY A 10 7.22 -2.41 -13.31
CA GLY A 10 7.14 -1.21 -14.12
C GLY A 10 6.42 -0.02 -13.47
N ALA A 11 6.00 -0.16 -12.21
CA ALA A 11 5.27 0.87 -11.49
C ALA A 11 5.92 1.23 -10.14
N ILE A 12 5.71 2.47 -9.70
CA ILE A 12 6.09 2.96 -8.37
C ILE A 12 4.87 2.92 -7.46
N HIS A 13 5.00 2.30 -6.29
CA HIS A 13 3.92 2.04 -5.36
C HIS A 13 4.15 2.76 -4.02
N TRP A 14 3.17 3.48 -3.48
CA TRP A 14 3.25 4.12 -2.17
C TRP A 14 1.89 4.22 -1.47
N GLU A 15 1.91 4.49 -0.18
CA GLU A 15 0.68 4.62 0.61
C GLU A 15 -0.09 5.89 0.21
N GLY A 16 -1.36 5.71 -0.14
CA GLY A 16 -2.30 6.77 -0.48
C GLY A 16 -3.24 7.04 0.68
N TYR A 17 -3.35 8.31 1.08
CA TYR A 17 -4.26 8.75 2.13
C TYR A 17 -5.51 9.38 1.52
N PRO A 18 -6.72 8.90 1.87
CA PRO A 18 -7.94 9.53 1.40
C PRO A 18 -8.18 10.87 2.09
N CYS A 19 -8.69 11.86 1.35
CA CYS A 19 -9.09 13.15 1.91
C CYS A 19 -10.27 13.02 2.90
N ASN A 20 -11.12 11.99 2.73
CA ASN A 20 -12.16 11.66 3.70
C ASN A 20 -11.64 10.59 4.66
N ILE A 21 -11.68 10.89 5.96
CA ILE A 21 -11.21 10.00 7.03
C ILE A 21 -12.00 8.69 7.11
N GLU A 22 -13.25 8.67 6.63
CA GLU A 22 -14.10 7.47 6.60
C GLU A 22 -13.72 6.48 5.49
N LYS A 23 -12.87 6.87 4.53
CA LYS A 23 -12.41 5.96 3.48
C LYS A 23 -11.19 5.17 3.97
N SER A 24 -11.13 3.91 3.56
CA SER A 24 -9.97 3.05 3.79
C SER A 24 -8.74 3.56 3.03
N ASP A 25 -7.57 3.34 3.62
CA ASP A 25 -6.30 3.58 2.97
C ASP A 25 -6.15 2.69 1.73
N PHE A 26 -5.35 3.14 0.77
CA PHE A 26 -5.10 2.42 -0.48
C PHE A 26 -3.64 2.58 -0.88
N ILE A 27 -3.18 1.78 -1.83
CA ILE A 27 -1.88 2.01 -2.46
C ILE A 27 -2.10 2.79 -3.74
N VAL A 28 -1.30 3.83 -3.94
CA VAL A 28 -1.15 4.48 -5.24
C VAL A 28 -0.08 3.72 -6.00
N SER A 29 -0.42 3.30 -7.22
CA SER A 29 0.52 2.73 -8.19
C SER A 29 0.63 3.71 -9.35
N PHE A 30 1.84 4.13 -9.68
CA PHE A 30 2.13 4.93 -10.87
C PHE A 30 2.85 4.07 -11.90
N ASP A 31 2.17 3.75 -12.99
CA ASP A 31 2.70 3.02 -14.15
C ASP A 31 3.62 3.96 -14.94
N ILE A 32 4.91 3.62 -15.03
CA ILE A 32 5.90 4.52 -15.64
C ILE A 32 5.76 4.56 -17.15
N GLU A 33 5.37 3.46 -17.78
CA GLU A 33 5.28 3.36 -19.24
C GLU A 33 4.10 4.17 -19.78
N ASN A 34 2.94 4.03 -19.13
CA ASN A 34 1.70 4.69 -19.56
C ASN A 34 1.48 6.04 -18.87
N GLU A 35 2.33 6.40 -17.90
CA GLU A 35 2.20 7.58 -17.04
C GLU A 35 0.85 7.66 -16.32
N GLU A 36 0.31 6.51 -15.90
CA GLU A 36 -1.02 6.39 -15.30
C GLU A 36 -1.00 6.13 -13.80
N PHE A 37 -1.91 6.78 -13.07
CA PHE A 37 -2.17 6.47 -11.67
C PHE A 37 -3.28 5.44 -11.53
N ARG A 38 -3.01 4.40 -10.75
CA ARG A 38 -3.96 3.34 -10.38
C ARG A 38 -4.07 3.28 -8.86
N LYS A 39 -5.28 2.96 -8.38
CA LYS A 39 -5.53 2.67 -6.97
C LYS A 39 -5.58 1.17 -6.77
N VAL A 40 -4.74 0.67 -5.88
CA VAL A 40 -4.82 -0.72 -5.41
C VAL A 40 -5.51 -0.71 -4.05
N PRO A 41 -6.73 -1.27 -3.94
CA PRO A 41 -7.46 -1.26 -2.69
C PRO A 41 -6.77 -2.14 -1.66
N LEU A 42 -6.74 -1.67 -0.41
CA LEU A 42 -6.34 -2.48 0.73
C LEU A 42 -7.58 -3.10 1.37
N PRO A 43 -7.45 -4.28 1.99
CA PRO A 43 -8.51 -4.78 2.85
C PRO A 43 -8.75 -3.82 4.03
N GLU A 44 -9.99 -3.82 4.51
CA GLU A 44 -10.35 -3.11 5.74
C GLU A 44 -9.50 -3.62 6.90
N SER A 45 -8.81 -2.70 7.56
CA SER A 45 -8.08 -2.99 8.78
C SER A 45 -9.07 -3.29 9.91
N LYS A 46 -8.84 -4.39 10.63
CA LYS A 46 -9.63 -4.73 11.83
C LYS A 46 -9.49 -3.70 12.95
N ASN A 47 -8.38 -2.96 12.97
CA ASN A 47 -8.01 -2.04 14.04
C ASN A 47 -8.12 -0.57 13.61
N GLY A 48 -8.83 -0.28 12.52
CA GLY A 48 -8.97 1.08 11.98
C GLY A 48 -7.69 1.60 11.32
N LYS A 49 -7.48 2.92 11.34
CA LYS A 49 -6.30 3.56 10.76
C LYS A 49 -5.04 3.20 11.55
N ALA A 50 -4.21 2.34 10.99
CA ALA A 50 -2.91 1.97 11.51
C ALA A 50 -1.81 2.57 10.64
N TRP A 51 -0.67 2.91 11.23
CA TRP A 51 0.50 3.32 10.45
C TRP A 51 1.01 2.12 9.65
N GLY A 52 1.02 2.28 8.33
CA GLY A 52 1.48 1.28 7.39
C GLY A 52 2.82 1.60 6.75
N ASN A 53 3.45 0.59 6.16
CA ASN A 53 4.46 0.81 5.13
C ASN A 53 4.22 -0.11 3.94
N VAL A 54 4.22 0.48 2.74
CA VAL A 54 4.23 -0.27 1.47
C VAL A 54 5.66 -0.73 1.20
N SER A 55 5.82 -2.02 0.96
CA SER A 55 7.09 -2.66 0.65
C SER A 55 6.93 -3.73 -0.43
N VAL A 56 8.04 -4.35 -0.81
CA VAL A 56 8.08 -5.49 -1.74
C VAL A 56 8.72 -6.66 -1.02
N LEU A 57 8.01 -7.79 -0.97
CA LEU A 57 8.48 -9.03 -0.36
C LEU A 57 8.36 -10.15 -1.39
N GLY A 58 9.50 -10.73 -1.78
CA GLY A 58 9.51 -11.85 -2.74
C GLY A 58 8.86 -11.52 -4.08
N GLY A 59 8.99 -10.29 -4.58
CA GLY A 59 8.35 -9.83 -5.82
C GLY A 59 6.85 -9.54 -5.70
N CYS A 60 6.28 -9.63 -4.51
CA CYS A 60 4.90 -9.25 -4.24
C CYS A 60 4.85 -7.89 -3.54
N LEU A 61 3.82 -7.12 -3.80
CA LEU A 61 3.54 -5.90 -3.06
C LEU A 61 3.05 -6.29 -1.66
N CYS A 62 3.56 -5.66 -0.62
CA CYS A 62 3.10 -5.92 0.74
C CYS A 62 2.86 -4.62 1.51
N VAL A 63 1.94 -4.70 2.47
CA VAL A 63 1.70 -3.65 3.46
C VAL A 63 1.88 -4.23 4.83
N LEU A 64 2.73 -3.58 5.62
CA LEU A 64 2.96 -3.90 7.01
C LEU A 64 2.28 -2.84 7.85
N ARG A 65 1.26 -3.21 8.64
CA ARG A 65 0.58 -2.32 9.57
C ARG A 65 0.94 -2.68 11.00
N TYR A 66 1.22 -1.66 11.79
CA TYR A 66 1.44 -1.81 13.23
C TYR A 66 0.21 -1.27 13.96
N CYS A 67 -0.50 -2.15 14.68
CA CYS A 67 -1.53 -1.72 15.62
C CYS A 67 -1.03 -1.92 17.05
N ALA A 68 -1.78 -1.43 18.03
CA ALA A 68 -1.32 -1.37 19.42
C ALA A 68 -0.88 -2.72 20.00
N LEU A 69 -1.45 -3.84 19.54
CA LEU A 69 -1.21 -5.19 20.08
C LEU A 69 -0.90 -6.23 19.00
N ASP A 70 -0.92 -5.86 17.71
CA ASP A 70 -0.73 -6.79 16.61
C ASP A 70 0.00 -6.16 15.42
N VAL A 71 0.48 -7.04 14.54
CA VAL A 71 1.07 -6.68 13.25
C VAL A 71 0.26 -7.37 12.17
N GLU A 72 -0.30 -6.59 11.27
CA GLU A 72 -1.01 -7.10 10.10
C GLU A 72 -0.09 -7.02 8.88
N VAL A 73 0.09 -8.15 8.20
CA VAL A 73 0.83 -8.23 6.93
C VAL A 73 -0.15 -8.57 5.83
N TRP A 74 -0.29 -7.68 4.87
CA TRP A 74 -1.03 -7.94 3.65
C TRP A 74 -0.07 -8.13 2.48
N VAL A 75 -0.34 -9.12 1.63
CA VAL A 75 0.46 -9.40 0.43
C VAL A 75 -0.47 -9.47 -0.78
N LYS A 76 -0.05 -8.81 -1.86
CA LYS A 76 -0.71 -8.82 -3.15
C LYS A 76 0.25 -9.25 -4.23
N ILE A 77 -0.12 -10.33 -4.90
CA ILE A 77 0.52 -10.77 -6.13
C ILE A 77 0.07 -9.81 -7.24
N MET A 78 1.03 -9.18 -7.89
CA MET A 78 0.83 -8.33 -9.05
C MET A 78 1.12 -9.21 -10.27
N VAL A 79 0.06 -9.76 -10.87
CA VAL A 79 0.10 -10.48 -12.16
C VAL A 79 -0.05 -9.54 -13.33
#